data_AF-A0A939GJI6-F1
#
_entry.id   AF-A0A939GJI6-F1
#
_cell.length_a   1.000
_cell.length_b   1.000
_cell.length_c   1.000
_cell.angle_alpha   90.00
_cell.angle_beta   90.00
_cell.angle_gamma   90.00
#
_symmetry.space_group_name_H-M   'P 1'
#
loop_
_entity.id
_entity.type
_entity.pdbx_description
1 polymer ?
#
loop_
_entity_poly.entity_id
_entity_poly.type
_entity_poly.pdbx_seq_one_letter_code
_entity_poly.pdbx_strand_id
1 'polypeptide(L)'
;MSRWEKAITPENAWREYPRPQMVRKQWQNLNGMWDYAIVPKNSTMPRGTTEQIMVPFCVESTVSKANKSLGPDERLWYRRNVTIPAQWAGQRVLLHFGAVDYECGLWINGAYVGSHVGGSDAFSFDITDYLVNGSNQLVLGVTDPTSTGEQPRGKQLMNPNSIWYTPVSGIWQTVWMEPVPKQHYIDEVKITPELDSGRVRIDVLTNQPTSNSMAVRLTAMDGKQTVASTMVRAGKTAYLPIKNPKLWSPDSPFLYDLTTELVNVVDPFASAERGRRPRQDDVVRAAYAATTVQGAPVDVVTGYFAMRKSSIGAGPVAGQPVMLLNNKFVFQNGPLDQGWWPGSLLTPPSDEAMAYEIDFLKKSGFNMLRKHIKVEPDRYYYLCDKMGMMIWQDMPSGFLEGQNEAPGDQTEPIRRSRAKEQVELEFRRMMNNLHSHPSIVAWVVHNEGWGQYENPRMAAWVKGIDPSRVVNAVSGWNDRGAGDLFDIHTYEPEPRSPEAKNNRAVVIGEFGGIGWPVQGHLWNPEMRNWGYQTYQTAAEVEAAYRKKYAKIVEYYQKQALSAAVYTQTTDVEGEVNGLLTYDREVIKIPVETLKAIHAPLFR
;
A
#
# COMPACT_ATOMS: atom_id res chain seq x y z
N MET A 1 -11.37 -9.49 19.26
CA MET A 1 -10.75 -8.15 19.32
C MET A 1 -9.44 -8.18 20.08
N SER A 2 -8.40 -7.56 19.52
CA SER A 2 -7.09 -7.27 20.12
C SER A 2 -7.18 -6.15 21.17
N ARG A 3 -6.09 -5.92 21.91
CA ARG A 3 -6.02 -4.82 22.89
C ARG A 3 -6.19 -3.43 22.27
N TRP A 4 -5.70 -3.19 21.06
CA TRP A 4 -5.83 -1.89 20.40
C TRP A 4 -7.26 -1.65 19.92
N GLU A 5 -7.92 -2.67 19.38
CA GLU A 5 -9.30 -2.55 18.93
C GLU A 5 -10.27 -2.21 20.07
N LYS A 6 -10.04 -2.79 21.24
CA LYS A 6 -10.81 -2.49 22.46
C LYS A 6 -10.65 -1.03 22.93
N ALA A 7 -9.54 -0.38 22.55
CA ALA A 7 -9.25 1.01 22.93
C ALA A 7 -9.85 2.03 21.95
N ILE A 8 -10.44 1.58 20.84
CA ILE A 8 -10.99 2.49 19.81
C ILE A 8 -12.28 3.14 20.32
N THR A 9 -12.34 4.45 20.17
CA THR A 9 -13.50 5.30 20.44
C THR A 9 -13.75 6.22 19.25
N PRO A 10 -14.95 6.83 19.13
CA PRO A 10 -15.20 7.84 18.11
C PRO A 10 -14.18 9.00 18.12
N GLU A 11 -13.59 9.31 19.28
CA GLU A 11 -12.67 10.42 19.49
C GLU A 11 -11.24 10.10 19.04
N ASN A 12 -10.82 8.84 19.05
CA ASN A 12 -9.44 8.45 18.71
C ASN A 12 -9.29 7.65 17.42
N ALA A 13 -10.39 7.24 16.76
CA ALA A 13 -10.34 6.46 15.52
C ALA A 13 -9.56 7.20 14.41
N TRP A 14 -8.32 6.77 14.17
CA TRP A 14 -7.43 7.24 13.11
C TRP A 14 -7.36 8.77 13.01
N ARG A 15 -6.70 9.42 13.97
CA ARG A 15 -6.58 10.90 14.06
C ARG A 15 -5.30 11.45 13.46
N GLU A 16 -4.41 10.59 13.00
CA GLU A 16 -3.19 10.94 12.31
C GLU A 16 -3.49 11.40 10.88
N TYR A 17 -2.65 12.29 10.35
CA TYR A 17 -2.79 12.74 8.97
C TYR A 17 -2.54 11.56 8.00
N PRO A 18 -3.44 11.29 7.03
CA PRO A 18 -3.39 10.04 6.26
C PRO A 18 -2.24 9.90 5.25
N ARG A 19 -1.64 11.00 4.76
CA ARG A 19 -0.66 10.98 3.65
C ARG A 19 0.75 11.48 4.05
N PRO A 20 1.58 10.68 4.74
CA PRO A 20 2.91 11.11 5.20
C PRO A 20 3.87 11.60 4.10
N GLN A 21 3.65 11.20 2.84
CA GLN A 21 4.44 11.63 1.68
C GLN A 21 4.08 13.03 1.17
N MET A 22 2.90 13.55 1.54
CA MET A 22 2.39 14.83 1.06
C MET A 22 1.49 15.48 2.12
N VAL A 23 2.14 15.98 3.17
CA VAL A 23 1.49 16.58 4.34
C VAL A 23 1.12 18.03 4.10
N ARG A 24 -0.16 18.33 4.35
CA ARG A 24 -0.69 19.69 4.47
C ARG A 24 -0.93 20.02 5.93
N LYS A 25 -0.60 21.25 6.32
CA LYS A 25 -0.75 21.71 7.71
C LYS A 25 -2.22 21.84 8.13
N GLN A 26 -3.08 22.29 7.22
CA GLN A 26 -4.50 22.46 7.46
C GLN A 26 -5.26 21.28 6.88
N TRP A 27 -6.10 20.66 7.69
CA TRP A 27 -6.97 19.57 7.30
C TRP A 27 -8.01 19.36 8.41
N GLN A 28 -9.05 18.58 8.12
CA GLN A 28 -10.06 18.18 9.09
C GLN A 28 -10.37 16.70 8.93
N ASN A 29 -10.15 15.94 9.99
CA ASN A 29 -10.49 14.53 10.06
C ASN A 29 -12.02 14.35 10.17
N LEU A 30 -12.60 13.43 9.40
CA LEU A 30 -14.03 13.14 9.41
C LEU A 30 -14.37 11.75 9.97
N ASN A 31 -13.42 11.03 10.55
CA ASN A 31 -13.67 9.78 11.24
C ASN A 31 -14.52 9.99 12.51
N GLY A 32 -15.09 8.89 13.00
CA GLY A 32 -16.03 8.83 14.11
C GLY A 32 -17.41 8.31 13.68
N MET A 33 -18.45 8.60 14.45
CA MET A 33 -19.80 8.11 14.16
C MET A 33 -20.43 8.85 12.97
N TRP A 34 -21.03 8.10 12.06
CA TRP A 34 -21.84 8.57 10.94
C TRP A 34 -23.20 7.88 11.01
N ASP A 35 -24.25 8.52 10.51
CA ASP A 35 -25.52 7.83 10.30
C ASP A 35 -25.37 6.85 9.13
N TYR A 36 -26.00 5.69 9.19
CA TYR A 36 -26.03 4.76 8.07
C TYR A 36 -27.36 4.04 7.88
N ALA A 37 -27.52 3.40 6.72
CA ALA A 37 -28.59 2.45 6.44
C ALA A 37 -28.18 1.47 5.33
N ILE A 38 -28.58 0.19 5.47
CA ILE A 38 -28.53 -0.79 4.38
C ILE A 38 -29.97 -0.95 3.84
N VAL A 39 -30.12 -0.78 2.53
CA VAL A 39 -31.43 -0.80 1.84
C VAL A 39 -31.29 -1.52 0.50
N PRO A 40 -32.40 -1.93 -0.16
CA PRO A 40 -32.32 -2.47 -1.52
C PRO A 40 -31.58 -1.51 -2.46
N LYS A 41 -30.74 -2.04 -3.36
CA LYS A 41 -29.74 -1.31 -4.16
C LYS A 41 -30.20 -0.01 -4.82
N ASN A 42 -31.45 0.03 -5.30
CA ASN A 42 -32.03 1.17 -6.01
C ASN A 42 -32.74 2.19 -5.10
N SER A 43 -32.72 1.99 -3.78
CA SER A 43 -33.37 2.86 -2.81
C SER A 43 -32.48 4.05 -2.44
N THR A 44 -33.10 5.19 -2.16
CA THR A 44 -32.40 6.39 -1.66
C THR A 44 -32.11 6.28 -0.16
N MET A 45 -31.16 7.07 0.34
CA MET A 45 -30.89 7.21 1.78
C MET A 45 -32.17 7.57 2.56
N PRO A 46 -32.58 6.78 3.57
CA PRO A 46 -33.74 7.09 4.40
C PRO A 46 -33.61 8.43 5.15
N ARG A 47 -34.70 9.21 5.19
CA ARG A 47 -34.70 10.55 5.82
C ARG A 47 -34.51 10.53 7.34
N GLY A 48 -34.81 9.43 8.02
CA GLY A 48 -34.89 9.37 9.49
C GLY A 48 -34.14 8.22 10.16
N THR A 49 -33.12 7.62 9.51
CA THR A 49 -32.29 6.61 10.18
C THR A 49 -31.58 7.21 11.40
N THR A 50 -31.54 6.44 12.49
CA THR A 50 -30.77 6.73 13.71
C THR A 50 -29.65 5.71 13.94
N GLU A 51 -29.47 4.75 13.02
CA GLU A 51 -28.37 3.79 13.12
C GLU A 51 -27.04 4.49 12.85
N GLN A 52 -26.02 4.13 13.61
CA GLN A 52 -24.71 4.75 13.52
C GLN A 52 -23.59 3.73 13.31
N ILE A 53 -22.63 4.10 12.46
CA ILE A 53 -21.44 3.32 12.14
C ILE A 53 -20.20 4.15 12.44
N MET A 54 -19.16 3.52 12.99
CA MET A 54 -17.87 4.16 13.24
C MET A 54 -16.98 4.07 11.99
N VAL A 55 -16.82 5.21 11.31
CA VAL A 55 -15.87 5.40 10.21
C VAL A 55 -14.46 5.59 10.79
N PRO A 56 -13.42 4.93 10.25
CA PRO A 56 -13.39 4.29 8.94
C PRO A 56 -13.41 2.75 9.01
N PHE A 57 -14.24 2.16 9.85
CA PHE A 57 -14.35 0.70 9.89
C PHE A 57 -15.52 0.25 9.01
N CYS A 58 -15.30 -0.81 8.24
CA CYS A 58 -16.29 -1.41 7.35
C CYS A 58 -17.55 -1.88 8.08
N VAL A 59 -18.62 -2.10 7.33
CA VAL A 59 -19.92 -2.44 7.92
C VAL A 59 -19.92 -3.80 8.63
N GLU A 60 -19.10 -4.74 8.17
CA GLU A 60 -18.90 -6.08 8.75
C GLU A 60 -18.09 -6.06 10.04
N SER A 61 -17.28 -5.01 10.26
CA SER A 61 -16.41 -4.91 11.42
C SER A 61 -17.22 -4.81 12.73
N THR A 62 -16.77 -5.52 13.77
CA THR A 62 -17.34 -5.36 15.11
C THR A 62 -16.98 -4.00 15.71
N VAL A 63 -15.83 -3.44 15.33
CA VAL A 63 -15.36 -2.11 15.78
C VAL A 63 -16.21 -0.99 15.19
N SER A 64 -16.79 -1.19 14.00
CA SER A 64 -17.69 -0.22 13.37
C SER A 64 -19.01 -0.05 14.14
N LYS A 65 -19.33 -0.96 15.06
CA LYS A 65 -20.61 -1.09 15.78
C LYS A 65 -21.81 -1.46 14.91
N ALA A 66 -21.67 -1.50 13.58
CA ALA A 66 -22.71 -1.99 12.70
C ALA A 66 -22.76 -3.52 12.75
N ASN A 67 -21.61 -4.17 12.50
CA ASN A 67 -21.46 -5.63 12.46
C ASN A 67 -22.56 -6.31 11.61
N LYS A 68 -22.72 -5.81 10.38
CA LYS A 68 -23.69 -6.29 9.37
C LYS A 68 -22.95 -6.65 8.09
N SER A 69 -23.51 -7.58 7.32
CA SER A 69 -23.06 -7.88 5.95
C SER A 69 -23.75 -6.97 4.93
N LEU A 70 -23.06 -6.63 3.84
CA LEU A 70 -23.67 -6.04 2.65
C LEU A 70 -23.84 -7.08 1.52
N GLY A 71 -25.07 -7.23 1.02
CA GLY A 71 -25.36 -8.08 -0.15
C GLY A 71 -25.22 -7.36 -1.51
N PRO A 72 -25.07 -8.11 -2.62
CA PRO A 72 -24.88 -7.54 -3.97
C PRO A 72 -26.10 -6.76 -4.51
N ASP A 73 -27.28 -7.04 -3.97
CA ASP A 73 -28.56 -6.39 -4.28
C ASP A 73 -28.95 -5.31 -3.27
N GLU A 74 -28.00 -4.90 -2.43
CA GLU A 74 -28.17 -3.88 -1.41
C GLU A 74 -27.29 -2.66 -1.69
N ARG A 75 -27.59 -1.57 -0.99
CA ARG A 75 -26.79 -0.34 -0.96
C ARG A 75 -26.62 0.10 0.49
N LEU A 76 -25.37 0.40 0.84
CA LEU A 76 -24.99 1.01 2.10
C LEU A 76 -24.93 2.52 1.93
N TRP A 77 -25.77 3.24 2.66
CA TRP A 77 -25.73 4.70 2.70
C TRP A 77 -25.07 5.18 3.97
N TYR A 78 -24.26 6.23 3.85
CA TYR A 78 -23.68 7.00 4.94
C TYR A 78 -24.17 8.44 4.89
N ARG A 79 -24.36 9.06 6.06
CA ARG A 79 -24.67 10.49 6.17
C ARG A 79 -23.92 11.14 7.33
N ARG A 80 -23.36 12.33 7.08
CA ARG A 80 -22.72 13.16 8.09
C ARG A 80 -22.88 14.63 7.77
N ASN A 81 -23.07 15.45 8.80
CA ASN A 81 -22.99 16.90 8.67
C ASN A 81 -21.56 17.37 8.95
N VAL A 82 -21.06 18.29 8.14
CA VAL A 82 -19.74 18.90 8.27
C VAL A 82 -19.85 20.42 8.27
N THR A 83 -18.93 21.09 8.95
CA THR A 83 -18.81 22.55 8.94
C THR A 83 -17.43 22.90 8.45
N ILE A 84 -17.37 23.76 7.44
CA ILE A 84 -16.11 24.22 6.87
C ILE A 84 -15.49 25.27 7.79
N PRO A 85 -14.24 25.09 8.24
CA PRO A 85 -13.56 26.07 9.08
C PRO A 85 -13.48 27.44 8.40
N ALA A 86 -13.79 28.51 9.15
CA ALA A 86 -13.85 29.88 8.61
C ALA A 86 -12.51 30.35 8.00
N GLN A 87 -11.38 29.85 8.49
CA GLN A 87 -10.06 30.13 7.95
C GLN A 87 -9.81 29.55 6.55
N TRP A 88 -10.70 28.70 6.03
CA TRP A 88 -10.63 28.18 4.66
C TRP A 88 -11.41 29.05 3.65
N ALA A 89 -11.97 30.18 4.08
CA ALA A 89 -12.70 31.08 3.21
C ALA A 89 -11.87 31.50 1.98
N GLY A 90 -12.46 31.34 0.80
CA GLY A 90 -11.81 31.66 -0.48
C GLY A 90 -10.85 30.59 -1.02
N GLN A 91 -10.64 29.50 -0.29
CA GLN A 91 -9.91 28.30 -0.76
C GLN A 91 -10.87 27.30 -1.39
N ARG A 92 -10.32 26.33 -2.13
CA ARG A 92 -11.04 25.12 -2.51
C ARG A 92 -11.01 24.12 -1.36
N VAL A 93 -12.05 23.30 -1.24
CA VAL A 93 -12.15 22.23 -0.25
C VAL A 93 -12.19 20.89 -0.97
N LEU A 94 -11.16 20.08 -0.75
CA LEU A 94 -11.10 18.70 -1.24
C LEU A 94 -11.59 17.77 -0.13
N LEU A 95 -12.49 16.86 -0.47
CA LEU A 95 -12.91 15.75 0.38
C LEU A 95 -12.23 14.48 -0.09
N HIS A 96 -11.49 13.83 0.80
CA HIS A 96 -10.67 12.66 0.52
C HIS A 96 -11.21 11.40 1.19
N PHE A 97 -11.06 10.28 0.51
CA PHE A 97 -11.30 8.94 1.02
C PHE A 97 -10.03 8.11 0.83
N GLY A 98 -9.56 7.46 1.90
CA GLY A 98 -8.42 6.56 1.82
C GLY A 98 -8.74 5.30 0.99
N ALA A 99 -9.95 4.75 1.18
CA ALA A 99 -10.51 3.65 0.41
C ALA A 99 -11.98 3.46 0.77
N VAL A 100 -12.79 3.06 -0.22
CA VAL A 100 -14.19 2.68 -0.07
C VAL A 100 -14.43 1.42 -0.90
N ASP A 101 -14.81 0.31 -0.27
CA ASP A 101 -15.11 -0.93 -0.99
C ASP A 101 -16.62 -1.01 -1.32
N TYR A 102 -17.11 -0.94 -2.55
CA TYR A 102 -16.34 -0.91 -3.80
C TYR A 102 -16.69 0.23 -4.74
N GLU A 103 -17.98 0.38 -5.09
CA GLU A 103 -18.48 1.46 -5.94
C GLU A 103 -19.23 2.47 -5.09
N CYS A 104 -18.91 3.75 -5.23
CA CYS A 104 -19.54 4.81 -4.44
C CYS A 104 -19.95 6.03 -5.26
N GLY A 105 -20.99 6.72 -4.78
CA GLY A 105 -21.42 8.04 -5.25
C GLY A 105 -21.54 9.02 -4.09
N LEU A 106 -21.18 10.28 -4.33
CA LEU A 106 -21.18 11.35 -3.34
C LEU A 106 -22.23 12.42 -3.66
N TRP A 107 -22.99 12.82 -2.64
CA TRP A 107 -23.86 13.99 -2.68
C TRP A 107 -23.52 14.95 -1.54
N ILE A 108 -23.50 16.25 -1.85
CA ILE A 108 -23.35 17.34 -0.89
C ILE A 108 -24.60 18.22 -0.98
N ASN A 109 -25.30 18.40 0.14
CA ASN A 109 -26.55 19.18 0.22
C ASN A 109 -27.60 18.75 -0.82
N GLY A 110 -27.64 17.45 -1.14
CA GLY A 110 -28.55 16.86 -2.13
C GLY A 110 -28.08 16.96 -3.59
N ALA A 111 -27.02 17.71 -3.89
CA ALA A 111 -26.44 17.79 -5.22
C ALA A 111 -25.38 16.69 -5.41
N TYR A 112 -25.43 16.01 -6.56
CA TYR A 112 -24.48 14.95 -6.91
C TYR A 112 -23.12 15.56 -7.29
N VAL A 113 -22.05 15.08 -6.67
CA VAL A 113 -20.69 15.58 -6.89
C VAL A 113 -19.91 14.67 -7.85
N GLY A 114 -20.03 13.35 -7.68
CA GLY A 114 -19.28 12.37 -8.47
C GLY A 114 -19.31 10.96 -7.89
N SER A 115 -18.60 10.05 -8.54
CA SER A 115 -18.50 8.63 -8.17
C SER A 115 -17.08 8.11 -8.27
N HIS A 116 -16.83 6.99 -7.58
CA HIS A 116 -15.58 6.23 -7.65
C HIS A 116 -15.87 4.73 -7.73
N VAL A 117 -15.00 4.00 -8.42
CA VAL A 117 -14.99 2.53 -8.48
C VAL A 117 -13.56 2.08 -8.21
N GLY A 118 -13.40 1.25 -7.18
CA GLY A 118 -12.10 0.74 -6.74
C GLY A 118 -12.05 0.62 -5.22
N GLY A 119 -11.68 -0.56 -4.72
CA GLY A 119 -11.85 -0.92 -3.31
C GLY A 119 -10.66 -0.60 -2.43
N SER A 120 -9.50 -0.35 -3.02
CA SER A 120 -8.21 -0.24 -2.31
C SER A 120 -7.38 0.98 -2.69
N ASP A 121 -7.91 1.86 -3.56
CA ASP A 121 -7.24 3.07 -4.01
C ASP A 121 -7.86 4.34 -3.41
N ALA A 122 -7.00 5.29 -3.03
CA ALA A 122 -7.41 6.59 -2.52
C ALA A 122 -7.89 7.53 -3.63
N PHE A 123 -8.88 8.36 -3.31
CA PHE A 123 -9.48 9.33 -4.24
C PHE A 123 -10.01 10.57 -3.50
N SER A 124 -10.37 11.60 -4.27
CA SER A 124 -10.95 12.83 -3.73
C SER A 124 -11.96 13.48 -4.66
N PHE A 125 -12.78 14.35 -4.07
CA PHE A 125 -13.70 15.24 -4.78
C PHE A 125 -13.44 16.69 -4.38
N ASP A 126 -13.44 17.60 -5.34
CA ASP A 126 -13.57 19.03 -5.05
C ASP A 126 -15.05 19.33 -4.77
N ILE A 127 -15.37 19.61 -3.49
CA ILE A 127 -16.74 19.87 -3.05
C ILE A 127 -17.06 21.37 -2.98
N THR A 128 -16.12 22.24 -3.37
CA THR A 128 -16.19 23.70 -3.13
C THR A 128 -17.49 24.32 -3.60
N ASP A 129 -17.91 23.99 -4.82
CA ASP A 129 -19.06 24.61 -5.48
C ASP A 129 -20.42 24.09 -4.96
N TYR A 130 -20.42 23.08 -4.09
CA TYR A 130 -21.62 22.47 -3.49
C TYR A 130 -21.86 22.93 -2.04
N LEU A 131 -20.92 23.69 -1.48
CA LEU A 131 -20.95 24.13 -0.09
C LEU A 131 -21.85 25.35 0.09
N VAL A 132 -22.55 25.38 1.23
CA VAL A 132 -23.30 26.52 1.75
C VAL A 132 -22.70 27.00 3.07
N ASN A 133 -23.07 28.22 3.47
CA ASN A 133 -22.66 28.76 4.77
C ASN A 133 -23.21 27.90 5.92
N GLY A 134 -22.35 27.61 6.90
CA GLY A 134 -22.71 26.82 8.08
C GLY A 134 -22.55 25.32 7.86
N SER A 135 -23.58 24.56 8.21
CA SER A 135 -23.55 23.09 8.16
C SER A 135 -23.89 22.57 6.77
N ASN A 136 -23.12 21.60 6.30
CA ASN A 136 -23.24 20.96 4.99
C ASN A 136 -23.48 19.46 5.18
N GLN A 137 -24.47 18.89 4.50
CA GLN A 137 -24.77 17.47 4.57
C GLN A 137 -24.00 16.69 3.51
N LEU A 138 -23.20 15.74 3.95
CA LEU A 138 -22.51 14.75 3.14
C LEU A 138 -23.32 13.45 3.15
N VAL A 139 -23.63 12.92 1.97
CA VAL A 139 -24.25 11.60 1.79
C VAL A 139 -23.40 10.78 0.82
N LEU A 140 -23.00 9.58 1.22
CA LEU A 140 -22.25 8.63 0.38
C LEU A 140 -23.08 7.36 0.22
N GLY A 141 -23.30 6.91 -1.01
CA GLY A 141 -23.94 5.62 -1.29
C GLY A 141 -22.92 4.64 -1.83
N VAL A 142 -22.87 3.42 -1.29
CA VAL A 142 -21.89 2.39 -1.61
C VAL A 142 -22.58 1.09 -1.99
N THR A 143 -22.09 0.44 -3.04
CA THR A 143 -22.48 -0.92 -3.43
C THR A 143 -21.24 -1.77 -3.61
N ASP A 144 -21.32 -3.04 -3.23
CA ASP A 144 -20.23 -3.99 -3.37
C ASP A 144 -20.79 -5.31 -3.91
N PRO A 145 -20.31 -5.81 -5.07
CA PRO A 145 -20.69 -7.12 -5.56
C PRO A 145 -20.05 -8.27 -4.76
N THR A 146 -19.11 -7.97 -3.85
CA THR A 146 -18.40 -8.90 -2.98
C THR A 146 -17.84 -10.08 -3.78
N SER A 147 -18.18 -11.33 -3.43
CA SER A 147 -17.70 -12.51 -4.16
C SER A 147 -18.43 -12.80 -5.48
N THR A 148 -19.45 -12.04 -5.84
CA THR A 148 -20.24 -12.26 -7.07
C THR A 148 -19.71 -11.49 -8.27
N GLY A 149 -18.71 -10.61 -8.08
CA GLY A 149 -18.07 -9.82 -9.13
C GLY A 149 -16.67 -10.28 -9.52
N GLU A 150 -16.07 -9.55 -10.46
CA GLU A 150 -14.69 -9.76 -10.98
C GLU A 150 -13.68 -8.75 -10.38
N GLN A 151 -14.14 -7.86 -9.51
CA GLN A 151 -13.35 -6.77 -8.96
C GLN A 151 -12.19 -7.28 -8.09
N PRO A 152 -11.08 -6.52 -8.01
CA PRO A 152 -10.03 -6.77 -7.02
C PRO A 152 -10.64 -6.80 -5.61
N ARG A 153 -10.67 -7.98 -4.97
CA ARG A 153 -11.21 -8.17 -3.62
C ARG A 153 -10.24 -8.88 -2.68
N GLY A 154 -9.07 -9.30 -3.15
CA GLY A 154 -8.15 -10.10 -2.36
C GLY A 154 -8.82 -11.41 -1.93
N LYS A 155 -8.80 -11.71 -0.63
CA LYS A 155 -9.31 -12.96 -0.02
C LYS A 155 -10.74 -12.88 0.53
N GLN A 156 -11.50 -11.87 0.16
CA GLN A 156 -12.86 -11.64 0.68
C GLN A 156 -13.91 -12.54 0.00
N LEU A 157 -14.75 -13.25 0.77
CA LEU A 157 -15.92 -14.00 0.26
C LEU A 157 -17.15 -13.86 1.16
N MET A 158 -18.36 -13.87 0.57
CA MET A 158 -19.63 -13.83 1.34
C MET A 158 -19.81 -15.01 2.30
N ASN A 159 -19.22 -16.17 1.98
CA ASN A 159 -19.23 -17.36 2.83
C ASN A 159 -17.77 -17.75 3.17
N PRO A 160 -17.14 -17.09 4.15
CA PRO A 160 -15.75 -17.31 4.52
C PRO A 160 -15.49 -18.77 4.87
N ASN A 161 -14.43 -19.33 4.29
CA ASN A 161 -13.98 -20.69 4.58
C ASN A 161 -12.52 -20.87 4.18
N SER A 162 -11.82 -21.76 4.88
CA SER A 162 -10.42 -22.12 4.59
C SER A 162 -9.49 -20.89 4.55
N ILE A 163 -9.05 -20.47 3.36
CA ILE A 163 -8.13 -19.33 3.12
C ILE A 163 -8.87 -18.06 2.66
N TRP A 164 -10.20 -18.10 2.62
CA TRP A 164 -11.06 -17.00 2.22
C TRP A 164 -11.80 -16.47 3.45
N TYR A 165 -11.78 -15.16 3.62
CA TYR A 165 -12.12 -14.47 4.86
C TYR A 165 -13.36 -13.59 4.71
N THR A 166 -13.82 -13.06 5.84
CA THR A 166 -14.97 -12.15 5.98
C THR A 166 -14.92 -11.01 4.95
N PRO A 167 -16.02 -10.64 4.28
CA PRO A 167 -16.00 -9.51 3.36
C PRO A 167 -15.87 -8.18 4.11
N VAL A 168 -15.42 -7.13 3.41
CA VAL A 168 -15.28 -5.76 3.90
C VAL A 168 -15.92 -4.85 2.86
N SER A 169 -16.99 -4.18 3.25
CA SER A 169 -17.68 -3.22 2.39
C SER A 169 -17.82 -1.85 3.07
N GLY A 170 -17.91 -0.82 2.25
CA GLY A 170 -18.04 0.56 2.67
C GLY A 170 -16.71 1.25 2.93
N ILE A 171 -16.75 2.32 3.71
CA ILE A 171 -15.57 3.11 4.06
C ILE A 171 -14.72 2.30 5.03
N TRP A 172 -13.50 1.92 4.61
CA TRP A 172 -12.58 1.13 5.44
C TRP A 172 -11.20 1.80 5.67
N GLN A 173 -11.00 3.00 5.14
CA GLN A 173 -9.87 3.88 5.49
C GLN A 173 -10.32 5.33 5.71
N THR A 174 -9.46 6.15 6.33
CA THR A 174 -9.78 7.51 6.82
C THR A 174 -10.48 8.39 5.78
N VAL A 175 -11.41 9.20 6.26
CA VAL A 175 -12.06 10.28 5.50
C VAL A 175 -11.64 11.62 6.07
N TRP A 176 -11.27 12.57 5.22
CA TRP A 176 -10.81 13.89 5.67
C TRP A 176 -11.05 14.98 4.62
N MET A 177 -11.01 16.24 5.05
CA MET A 177 -11.05 17.41 4.16
C MET A 177 -9.77 18.21 4.25
N GLU A 178 -9.38 18.82 3.14
CA GLU A 178 -8.24 19.73 3.05
C GLU A 178 -8.60 21.00 2.29
N PRO A 179 -8.17 22.17 2.76
CA PRO A 179 -8.18 23.37 1.95
C PRO A 179 -6.98 23.38 0.99
N VAL A 180 -7.23 23.82 -0.24
CA VAL A 180 -6.17 24.08 -1.23
C VAL A 180 -6.36 25.45 -1.88
N PRO A 181 -5.27 26.10 -2.34
CA PRO A 181 -5.38 27.38 -3.05
C PRO A 181 -6.40 27.35 -4.20
N LYS A 182 -7.11 28.46 -4.40
CA LYS A 182 -8.23 28.56 -5.34
C LYS A 182 -7.88 28.25 -6.80
N GLN A 183 -6.69 28.68 -7.24
CA GLN A 183 -6.28 28.59 -8.64
C GLN A 183 -5.32 27.43 -8.88
N HIS A 184 -4.14 27.47 -8.27
CA HIS A 184 -3.10 26.47 -8.49
C HIS A 184 -2.64 25.87 -7.17
N TYR A 185 -2.65 24.54 -7.11
CA TYR A 185 -2.16 23.80 -5.96
C TYR A 185 -1.40 22.55 -6.40
N ILE A 186 -0.56 22.04 -5.51
CA ILE A 186 0.19 20.80 -5.71
C ILE A 186 -0.80 19.64 -5.58
N ASP A 187 -0.87 18.80 -6.59
CA ASP A 187 -1.79 17.67 -6.66
C ASP A 187 -1.07 16.34 -6.40
N GLU A 188 0.12 16.18 -6.97
CA GLU A 188 0.95 14.98 -6.80
C GLU A 188 2.43 15.35 -6.65
N VAL A 189 3.15 14.59 -5.81
CA VAL A 189 4.61 14.64 -5.71
C VAL A 189 5.16 13.22 -5.89
N LYS A 190 5.68 12.93 -7.08
CA LYS A 190 6.25 11.62 -7.41
C LYS A 190 7.76 11.63 -7.26
N ILE A 191 8.29 10.77 -6.40
CA ILE A 191 9.71 10.77 -6.02
C ILE A 191 10.39 9.48 -6.47
N THR A 192 11.47 9.59 -7.25
CA THR A 192 12.25 8.45 -7.74
C THR A 192 13.73 8.62 -7.39
N PRO A 193 14.29 7.82 -6.47
CA PRO A 193 15.73 7.83 -6.21
C PRO A 193 16.49 7.21 -7.38
N GLU A 194 17.49 7.92 -7.90
CA GLU A 194 18.38 7.47 -8.97
C GLU A 194 19.80 7.29 -8.42
N LEU A 195 19.99 6.18 -7.70
CA LEU A 195 21.20 5.93 -6.91
C LEU A 195 22.49 6.06 -7.72
N ASP A 196 22.56 5.44 -8.90
CA ASP A 196 23.78 5.43 -9.73
C ASP A 196 24.15 6.81 -10.29
N SER A 197 23.16 7.72 -10.40
CA SER A 197 23.36 9.12 -10.79
C SER A 197 23.53 10.07 -9.61
N GLY A 198 23.48 9.57 -8.36
CA GLY A 198 23.64 10.39 -7.15
C GLY A 198 22.58 11.48 -6.98
N ARG A 199 21.34 11.24 -7.43
CA ARG A 199 20.27 12.25 -7.42
C ARG A 199 18.90 11.64 -7.14
N VAL A 200 17.95 12.51 -6.84
CA VAL A 200 16.52 12.18 -6.80
C VAL A 200 15.82 12.91 -7.94
N ARG A 201 15.02 12.18 -8.71
CA ARG A 201 14.12 12.73 -9.72
C ARG A 201 12.75 12.96 -9.08
N ILE A 202 12.23 14.17 -9.18
CA ILE A 202 10.96 14.56 -8.57
C ILE A 202 10.08 15.19 -9.64
N ASP A 203 8.90 14.60 -9.84
CA ASP A 203 7.85 15.17 -10.68
C ASP A 203 6.77 15.74 -9.77
N VAL A 204 6.47 17.03 -9.94
CA VAL A 204 5.42 17.72 -9.19
C VAL A 204 4.32 18.12 -10.16
N LEU A 205 3.14 17.53 -9.97
CA LEU A 205 1.95 17.83 -10.76
C LEU A 205 1.08 18.83 -10.00
N THR A 206 0.53 19.77 -10.75
CA THR A 206 -0.45 20.73 -10.27
C THR A 206 -1.82 20.38 -10.82
N ASN A 207 -2.87 20.79 -10.12
CA ASN A 207 -4.26 20.55 -10.49
C ASN A 207 -4.64 20.98 -11.92
N GLN A 208 -3.90 21.93 -12.48
CA GLN A 208 -4.04 22.39 -13.86
C GLN A 208 -2.70 22.93 -14.38
N PRO A 209 -2.54 23.11 -15.72
CA PRO A 209 -1.34 23.70 -16.30
C PRO A 209 -1.02 25.08 -15.70
N THR A 210 0.27 25.37 -15.58
CA THR A 210 0.79 26.62 -14.99
C THR A 210 1.44 27.53 -16.03
N SER A 211 1.58 28.81 -15.69
CA SER A 211 2.27 29.81 -16.52
C SER A 211 3.79 29.70 -16.39
N ASN A 212 4.52 30.48 -17.20
CA ASN A 212 5.98 30.58 -17.10
C ASN A 212 6.46 31.36 -15.86
N SER A 213 5.55 32.01 -15.14
CA SER A 213 5.84 32.74 -13.90
C SER A 213 5.59 31.89 -12.65
N MET A 214 5.48 30.56 -12.78
CA MET A 214 5.37 29.64 -11.66
C MET A 214 6.49 28.60 -11.68
N ALA A 215 7.00 28.29 -10.49
CA ALA A 215 8.05 27.32 -10.28
C ALA A 215 7.72 26.42 -9.08
N VAL A 216 8.40 25.28 -9.01
CA VAL A 216 8.43 24.42 -7.83
C VAL A 216 9.80 24.54 -7.21
N ARG A 217 9.84 24.94 -5.94
CA ARG A 217 11.05 24.94 -5.12
C ARG A 217 11.04 23.69 -4.24
N LEU A 218 12.13 22.92 -4.32
CA LEU A 218 12.32 21.67 -3.60
C LEU A 218 13.49 21.84 -2.65
N THR A 219 13.31 21.45 -1.39
CA THR A 219 14.37 21.54 -0.38
C THR A 219 14.42 20.23 0.40
N ALA A 220 15.55 19.52 0.28
CA ALA A 220 15.84 18.30 1.02
C ALA A 220 16.65 18.61 2.28
N MET A 221 16.28 17.98 3.39
CA MET A 221 16.88 18.18 4.70
C MET A 221 17.37 16.85 5.29
N ASP A 222 18.51 16.90 5.97
CA ASP A 222 18.99 15.88 6.90
C ASP A 222 18.84 16.47 8.32
N GLY A 223 17.74 16.13 8.98
CA GLY A 223 17.30 16.81 10.19
C GLY A 223 17.10 18.31 9.94
N LYS A 224 17.94 19.15 10.56
CA LYS A 224 17.87 20.62 10.40
C LYS A 224 18.76 21.17 9.30
N GLN A 225 19.59 20.35 8.67
CA GLN A 225 20.55 20.79 7.67
C GLN A 225 19.96 20.63 6.27
N THR A 226 19.94 21.71 5.48
CA THR A 226 19.67 21.61 4.04
C THR A 226 20.83 20.88 3.34
N VAL A 227 20.53 19.76 2.71
CA VAL A 227 21.51 18.97 1.95
C VAL A 227 21.46 19.25 0.46
N ALA A 228 20.29 19.64 -0.05
CA ALA A 228 20.10 20.05 -1.43
C ALA A 228 18.86 20.93 -1.57
N SER A 229 18.90 21.87 -2.52
CA SER A 229 17.73 22.64 -2.93
C SER A 229 17.81 22.93 -4.42
N THR A 230 16.65 22.98 -5.08
CA THR A 230 16.55 23.37 -6.49
C THR A 230 15.21 24.03 -6.76
N MET A 231 15.14 24.79 -7.84
CA MET A 231 13.91 25.38 -8.33
C MET A 231 13.77 25.12 -9.82
N VAL A 232 12.63 24.60 -10.25
CA VAL A 232 12.33 24.30 -11.65
C VAL A 232 10.99 24.90 -12.04
N ARG A 233 10.80 25.20 -13.31
CA ARG A 233 9.47 25.60 -13.83
C ARG A 233 8.42 24.56 -13.44
N ALA A 234 7.26 25.02 -12.99
CA ALA A 234 6.16 24.11 -12.66
C ALA A 234 5.76 23.26 -13.89
N GLY A 235 5.40 22.00 -13.66
CA GLY A 235 5.13 21.01 -14.70
C GLY A 235 6.38 20.48 -15.44
N LYS A 236 7.59 20.70 -14.90
CA LYS A 236 8.84 20.10 -15.39
C LYS A 236 9.47 19.22 -14.32
N THR A 237 10.12 18.14 -14.74
CA THR A 237 10.87 17.24 -13.86
C THR A 237 12.04 17.98 -13.20
N ALA A 238 12.13 17.85 -11.89
CA ALA A 238 13.25 18.30 -11.09
C ALA A 238 14.26 17.18 -10.86
N TYR A 239 15.54 17.56 -10.80
CA TYR A 239 16.62 16.70 -10.39
C TYR A 239 17.33 17.34 -9.20
N LEU A 240 17.38 16.63 -8.09
CA LEU A 240 17.98 17.08 -6.85
C LEU A 240 19.23 16.23 -6.55
N PRO A 241 20.44 16.74 -6.77
CA PRO A 241 21.67 16.00 -6.48
C PRO A 241 21.85 15.80 -4.97
N ILE A 242 22.06 14.56 -4.53
CA ILE A 242 22.35 14.23 -3.14
C ILE A 242 23.79 13.74 -3.07
N LYS A 243 24.69 14.63 -2.66
CA LYS A 243 26.13 14.31 -2.55
C LYS A 243 26.34 13.35 -1.38
N ASN A 244 27.08 12.26 -1.61
CA ASN A 244 27.40 11.23 -0.60
C ASN A 244 26.15 10.77 0.17
N PRO A 245 25.16 10.19 -0.53
CA PRO A 245 23.86 9.90 0.06
C PRO A 245 23.97 8.87 1.19
N LYS A 246 23.25 9.12 2.29
CA LYS A 246 22.95 8.11 3.31
C LYS A 246 21.89 7.19 2.71
N LEU A 247 22.27 5.94 2.49
CA LEU A 247 21.40 4.97 1.83
C LEU A 247 20.40 4.38 2.80
N TRP A 248 19.20 4.13 2.32
CA TRP A 248 18.18 3.40 3.05
C TRP A 248 18.39 1.90 2.88
N SER A 249 18.30 1.17 4.00
CA SER A 249 18.22 -0.29 4.07
C SER A 249 17.45 -0.70 5.33
N PRO A 250 17.06 -1.98 5.46
CA PRO A 250 16.46 -2.48 6.71
C PRO A 250 17.29 -2.23 7.98
N ASP A 251 18.62 -2.25 7.85
CA ASP A 251 19.57 -2.00 8.95
C ASP A 251 19.83 -0.51 9.17
N SER A 252 19.63 0.33 8.16
CA SER A 252 19.85 1.77 8.20
C SER A 252 18.72 2.52 7.47
N PRO A 253 17.53 2.64 8.09
CA PRO A 253 16.36 3.23 7.43
C PRO A 253 16.38 4.77 7.44
N PHE A 254 17.37 5.35 6.77
CA PHE A 254 17.55 6.79 6.73
C PHE A 254 16.54 7.46 5.78
N LEU A 255 15.82 8.48 6.25
CA LEU A 255 14.88 9.28 5.47
C LEU A 255 15.32 10.76 5.49
N TYR A 256 15.28 11.40 4.33
CA TYR A 256 15.45 12.84 4.18
C TYR A 256 14.07 13.51 4.21
N ASP A 257 13.92 14.63 4.93
CA ASP A 257 12.70 15.43 4.83
C ASP A 257 12.71 16.22 3.52
N LEU A 258 11.55 16.37 2.90
CA LEU A 258 11.36 17.12 1.66
C LEU A 258 10.29 18.20 1.86
N THR A 259 10.66 19.45 1.62
CA THR A 259 9.68 20.53 1.48
C THR A 259 9.49 20.83 -0.01
N THR A 260 8.23 20.84 -0.45
CA THR A 260 7.83 21.16 -1.82
C THR A 260 6.94 22.39 -1.80
N GLU A 261 7.36 23.43 -2.52
CA GLU A 261 6.66 24.71 -2.56
C GLU A 261 6.33 25.08 -4.00
N LEU A 262 5.06 25.39 -4.27
CA LEU A 262 4.65 26.04 -5.51
C LEU A 262 4.78 27.56 -5.30
N VAL A 263 5.58 28.22 -6.14
CA VAL A 263 5.92 29.64 -5.95
C VAL A 263 5.72 30.44 -7.23
N ASN A 264 5.43 31.73 -7.08
CA ASN A 264 5.48 32.68 -8.18
C ASN A 264 6.93 33.15 -8.38
N VAL A 265 7.33 33.34 -9.64
CA VAL A 265 8.68 33.77 -10.00
C VAL A 265 8.65 34.79 -11.13
N VAL A 266 9.71 35.58 -11.24
CA VAL A 266 10.00 36.33 -12.46
C VAL A 266 10.31 35.34 -13.59
N ASP A 267 9.57 35.37 -14.70
CA ASP A 267 9.87 34.52 -15.87
C ASP A 267 11.27 34.90 -16.39
N PRO A 268 12.28 33.99 -16.29
CA PRO A 268 13.66 34.31 -16.65
C PRO A 268 13.83 34.56 -18.16
N PHE A 269 12.81 34.26 -18.96
CA PHE A 269 12.79 34.48 -20.41
C PHE A 269 11.68 35.44 -20.84
N ALA A 270 11.20 36.32 -19.94
CA ALA A 270 10.17 37.31 -20.26
C ALA A 270 10.57 38.24 -21.41
N SER A 271 11.85 38.62 -21.50
CA SER A 271 12.40 39.50 -22.55
C SER A 271 12.80 38.77 -23.83
N ALA A 272 12.77 37.43 -23.85
CA ALA A 272 13.11 36.67 -25.05
C ALA A 272 12.01 36.79 -26.10
N GLU A 273 12.38 37.12 -27.35
CA GLU A 273 11.45 37.14 -28.47
C GLU A 273 10.70 35.81 -28.62
N ARG A 274 9.43 35.89 -29.00
CA ARG A 274 8.57 34.71 -29.19
C ARG A 274 9.20 33.79 -30.24
N GLY A 275 9.51 32.54 -29.86
CA GLY A 275 10.18 31.56 -30.70
C GLY A 275 11.70 31.42 -30.47
N ARG A 276 12.33 32.36 -29.74
CA ARG A 276 13.75 32.30 -29.36
C ARG A 276 13.99 31.82 -27.92
N ARG A 277 12.95 31.33 -27.24
CA ARG A 277 13.09 30.70 -25.91
C ARG A 277 13.96 29.43 -26.02
N PRO A 278 14.90 29.21 -25.08
CA PRO A 278 15.67 27.97 -25.05
C PRO A 278 14.75 26.75 -24.98
N ARG A 279 15.04 25.75 -25.80
CA ARG A 279 14.36 24.44 -25.78
C ARG A 279 15.15 23.37 -25.01
N GLN A 280 16.43 23.64 -24.73
CA GLN A 280 17.28 22.71 -24.00
C GLN A 280 16.91 22.76 -22.51
N ASP A 281 16.51 21.62 -21.97
CA ASP A 281 16.00 21.53 -20.59
C ASP A 281 17.03 21.99 -19.55
N ASP A 282 18.33 21.76 -19.76
CA ASP A 282 19.38 22.18 -18.81
C ASP A 282 19.50 23.71 -18.72
N VAL A 283 19.41 24.41 -19.85
CA VAL A 283 19.43 25.88 -19.89
C VAL A 283 18.20 26.44 -19.18
N VAL A 284 17.02 25.85 -19.44
CA VAL A 284 15.77 26.25 -18.78
C VAL A 284 15.86 25.99 -17.27
N ARG A 285 16.29 24.79 -16.85
CA ARG A 285 16.46 24.45 -15.43
C ARG A 285 17.42 25.39 -14.72
N ALA A 286 18.59 25.67 -15.29
CA ALA A 286 19.56 26.59 -14.71
C ALA A 286 18.99 28.01 -14.52
N ALA A 287 18.23 28.49 -15.50
CA ALA A 287 17.59 29.80 -15.41
C ALA A 287 16.50 29.87 -14.32
N TYR A 288 15.66 28.84 -14.21
CA TYR A 288 14.65 28.78 -13.13
C TYR A 288 15.29 28.53 -11.75
N ALA A 289 16.41 27.82 -11.66
CA ALA A 289 17.12 27.65 -10.40
C ALA A 289 17.71 28.97 -9.88
N ALA A 290 18.03 29.91 -10.78
CA ALA A 290 18.59 31.22 -10.46
C ALA A 290 17.57 32.37 -10.43
N THR A 291 16.31 32.15 -10.81
CA THR A 291 15.32 33.23 -10.86
C THR A 291 14.81 33.62 -9.47
N THR A 292 14.20 34.80 -9.38
CA THR A 292 13.71 35.39 -8.13
C THR A 292 12.27 34.97 -7.84
N VAL A 293 12.04 34.48 -6.61
CA VAL A 293 10.70 34.20 -6.06
C VAL A 293 9.99 35.50 -5.71
N GLN A 294 8.71 35.57 -6.04
CA GLN A 294 7.84 36.72 -5.78
C GLN A 294 6.81 36.39 -4.70
N GLY A 295 6.90 37.08 -3.57
CA GLY A 295 5.96 36.91 -2.44
C GLY A 295 6.10 35.59 -1.70
N ALA A 296 5.04 35.20 -1.00
CA ALA A 296 4.95 33.92 -0.30
C ALA A 296 4.65 32.77 -1.26
N PRO A 297 4.97 31.51 -0.89
CA PRO A 297 4.52 30.34 -1.64
C PRO A 297 3.01 30.32 -1.83
N VAL A 298 2.59 29.91 -3.02
CA VAL A 298 1.17 29.69 -3.37
C VAL A 298 0.65 28.46 -2.64
N ASP A 299 1.47 27.40 -2.59
CA ASP A 299 1.15 26.15 -1.92
C ASP A 299 2.40 25.51 -1.32
N VAL A 300 2.23 24.77 -0.21
CA VAL A 300 3.32 24.09 0.48
C VAL A 300 2.86 22.73 0.97
N VAL A 301 3.65 21.70 0.63
CA VAL A 301 3.51 20.35 1.21
C VAL A 301 4.87 19.86 1.70
N THR A 302 4.84 19.04 2.75
CA THR A 302 6.04 18.38 3.27
C THR A 302 5.92 16.87 3.14
N GLY A 303 7.02 16.19 2.87
CA GLY A 303 7.08 14.74 2.77
C GLY A 303 8.49 14.26 3.10
N TYR A 304 8.87 13.10 2.57
CA TYR A 304 10.20 12.56 2.76
C TYR A 304 10.61 11.72 1.54
N PHE A 305 11.88 11.34 1.49
CA PHE A 305 12.36 10.35 0.54
C PHE A 305 13.56 9.59 1.11
N ALA A 306 13.98 8.55 0.40
CA ALA A 306 15.20 7.85 0.73
C ALA A 306 16.00 7.47 -0.52
N MET A 307 17.33 7.42 -0.37
CA MET A 307 18.23 6.99 -1.43
C MET A 307 18.39 5.48 -1.36
N ARG A 308 17.78 4.76 -2.31
CA ARG A 308 17.94 3.32 -2.46
C ARG A 308 17.66 2.84 -3.88
N LYS A 309 18.16 1.65 -4.22
CA LYS A 309 17.93 1.01 -5.51
C LYS A 309 17.61 -0.47 -5.34
N SER A 310 16.55 -0.92 -5.99
CA SER A 310 16.20 -2.34 -6.12
C SER A 310 16.48 -2.78 -7.55
N SER A 311 17.19 -3.89 -7.74
CA SER A 311 17.54 -4.40 -9.07
C SER A 311 17.83 -5.89 -9.07
N ILE A 312 17.94 -6.49 -10.26
CA ILE A 312 18.51 -7.83 -10.45
C ILE A 312 19.96 -7.69 -10.90
N GLY A 313 20.84 -8.57 -10.45
CA GLY A 313 22.23 -8.61 -10.91
C GLY A 313 22.93 -9.91 -10.56
N ALA A 314 24.25 -9.95 -10.79
CA ALA A 314 25.06 -11.13 -10.49
C ALA A 314 25.07 -11.44 -8.98
N GLY A 315 24.91 -12.72 -8.65
CA GLY A 315 24.98 -13.23 -7.28
C GLY A 315 26.27 -13.99 -6.98
N PRO A 316 26.36 -14.59 -5.78
CA PRO A 316 27.52 -15.38 -5.36
C PRO A 316 27.66 -16.71 -6.12
N VAL A 317 26.58 -17.20 -6.75
CA VAL A 317 26.60 -18.41 -7.59
C VAL A 317 26.66 -18.01 -9.06
N ALA A 318 27.69 -18.48 -9.77
CA ALA A 318 27.90 -18.15 -11.17
C ALA A 318 26.70 -18.57 -12.03
N GLY A 319 26.21 -17.65 -12.86
CA GLY A 319 25.08 -17.89 -13.76
C GLY A 319 23.69 -17.82 -13.10
N GLN A 320 23.59 -17.58 -11.79
CA GLN A 320 22.32 -17.37 -11.09
C GLN A 320 22.18 -15.90 -10.66
N PRO A 321 21.30 -15.12 -11.31
CA PRO A 321 21.01 -13.76 -10.88
C PRO A 321 20.33 -13.72 -9.51
N VAL A 322 20.49 -12.62 -8.80
CA VAL A 322 19.89 -12.36 -7.48
C VAL A 322 19.27 -10.98 -7.37
N MET A 323 18.40 -10.82 -6.38
CA MET A 323 17.88 -9.51 -6.00
C MET A 323 18.94 -8.69 -5.26
N LEU A 324 19.13 -7.44 -5.69
CA LEU A 324 20.07 -6.51 -5.11
C LEU A 324 19.33 -5.34 -4.45
N LEU A 325 19.79 -4.95 -3.26
CA LEU A 325 19.49 -3.66 -2.66
C LEU A 325 20.77 -2.84 -2.64
N ASN A 326 20.72 -1.63 -3.19
CA ASN A 326 21.85 -0.71 -3.27
C ASN A 326 23.08 -1.35 -3.94
N ASN A 327 22.83 -2.08 -5.04
CA ASN A 327 23.82 -2.83 -5.81
C ASN A 327 24.53 -3.96 -5.02
N LYS A 328 23.97 -4.40 -3.89
CA LYS A 328 24.50 -5.52 -3.07
C LYS A 328 23.45 -6.61 -2.91
N PHE A 329 23.89 -7.87 -2.90
CA PHE A 329 23.01 -8.98 -2.59
C PHE A 329 22.55 -8.90 -1.13
N VAL A 330 21.23 -8.94 -0.94
CA VAL A 330 20.60 -8.97 0.38
C VAL A 330 19.53 -10.05 0.33
N PHE A 331 19.69 -11.10 1.13
CA PHE A 331 18.63 -12.10 1.29
C PHE A 331 17.41 -11.45 1.91
N GLN A 332 16.25 -11.58 1.27
CA GLN A 332 14.99 -11.02 1.77
C GLN A 332 14.22 -12.11 2.52
N ASN A 333 14.28 -12.06 3.85
CA ASN A 333 13.57 -12.97 4.73
C ASN A 333 12.37 -12.23 5.30
N GLY A 334 11.16 -12.74 5.04
CA GLY A 334 9.94 -12.12 5.50
C GLY A 334 8.81 -13.10 5.76
N PRO A 335 7.75 -12.69 6.48
CA PRO A 335 6.50 -13.42 6.50
C PRO A 335 5.55 -12.95 5.37
N LEU A 336 4.57 -13.79 5.07
CA LEU A 336 3.36 -13.38 4.37
C LEU A 336 2.47 -12.60 5.36
N ASP A 337 2.14 -11.37 5.01
CA ASP A 337 1.29 -10.50 5.83
C ASP A 337 -0.06 -10.27 5.14
N GLN A 338 -1.09 -10.93 5.67
CA GLN A 338 -2.47 -10.82 5.19
C GLN A 338 -3.16 -9.54 5.67
N GLY A 339 -2.68 -8.92 6.76
CA GLY A 339 -3.22 -7.66 7.27
C GLY A 339 -4.63 -7.72 7.86
N TRP A 340 -5.11 -8.87 8.36
CA TRP A 340 -6.44 -8.99 8.98
C TRP A 340 -6.39 -8.77 10.49
N TRP A 341 -7.41 -8.10 11.01
CA TRP A 341 -7.56 -7.77 12.43
C TRP A 341 -8.87 -8.30 13.03
N PRO A 342 -8.86 -8.74 14.31
CA PRO A 342 -9.95 -9.48 14.95
C PRO A 342 -11.27 -8.78 15.20
N GLY A 343 -11.36 -7.50 14.93
CA GLY A 343 -12.59 -6.74 15.02
C GLY A 343 -12.71 -5.74 13.89
N SER A 344 -11.60 -5.14 13.46
CA SER A 344 -11.56 -4.14 12.40
C SER A 344 -11.29 -4.71 11.00
N LEU A 345 -11.08 -6.03 10.87
CA LEU A 345 -10.89 -6.73 9.61
C LEU A 345 -9.72 -6.15 8.79
N LEU A 346 -9.98 -5.57 7.60
CA LEU A 346 -8.93 -4.96 6.77
C LEU A 346 -8.38 -3.65 7.33
N THR A 347 -9.11 -2.93 8.17
CA THR A 347 -8.60 -1.66 8.71
C THR A 347 -7.68 -1.95 9.89
N PRO A 348 -6.39 -1.56 9.88
CA PRO A 348 -5.59 -1.66 11.09
C PRO A 348 -6.19 -0.83 12.24
N PRO A 349 -6.01 -1.22 13.51
CA PRO A 349 -6.62 -0.51 14.65
C PRO A 349 -6.00 0.87 14.87
N SER A 350 -4.68 0.98 14.72
CA SER A 350 -3.90 2.21 14.92
C SER A 350 -2.47 2.06 14.39
N ASP A 351 -1.73 3.17 14.38
CA ASP A 351 -0.28 3.18 14.11
C ASP A 351 0.50 2.31 15.10
N GLU A 352 0.15 2.34 16.39
CA GLU A 352 0.83 1.55 17.42
C GLU A 352 0.66 0.05 17.18
N ALA A 353 -0.50 -0.37 16.67
CA ALA A 353 -0.77 -1.76 16.35
C ALA A 353 0.09 -2.24 15.18
N MET A 354 0.17 -1.45 14.10
CA MET A 354 1.04 -1.74 12.96
C MET A 354 2.53 -1.72 13.35
N ALA A 355 2.95 -0.71 14.11
CA ALA A 355 4.31 -0.59 14.59
C ALA A 355 4.73 -1.77 15.49
N TYR A 356 3.81 -2.29 16.30
CA TYR A 356 4.07 -3.49 17.11
C TYR A 356 4.41 -4.70 16.25
N GLU A 357 3.64 -4.97 15.19
CA GLU A 357 3.92 -6.09 14.29
C GLU A 357 5.26 -5.91 13.57
N ILE A 358 5.53 -4.71 13.06
CA ILE A 358 6.80 -4.41 12.37
C ILE A 358 7.99 -4.57 13.34
N ASP A 359 7.87 -4.08 14.58
CA ASP A 359 8.91 -4.21 15.61
C ASP A 359 9.14 -5.69 16.00
N PHE A 360 8.06 -6.46 16.18
CA PHE A 360 8.14 -7.90 16.43
C PHE A 360 8.90 -8.62 15.32
N LEU A 361 8.57 -8.33 14.05
CA LEU A 361 9.21 -8.97 12.90
C LEU A 361 10.70 -8.59 12.81
N LYS A 362 11.03 -7.32 12.98
CA LYS A 362 12.44 -6.87 12.99
C LYS A 362 13.25 -7.54 14.09
N LYS A 363 12.72 -7.56 15.32
CA LYS A 363 13.41 -8.19 16.46
C LYS A 363 13.58 -9.70 16.25
N SER A 364 12.65 -10.32 15.53
CA SER A 364 12.66 -11.75 15.22
C SER A 364 13.62 -12.12 14.09
N GLY A 365 14.29 -11.16 13.43
CA GLY A 365 15.27 -11.43 12.38
C GLY A 365 14.73 -11.34 10.94
N PHE A 366 13.52 -10.80 10.75
CA PHE A 366 13.00 -10.47 9.43
C PHE A 366 13.46 -9.08 8.98
N ASN A 367 13.68 -8.94 7.66
CA ASN A 367 14.05 -7.66 7.02
C ASN A 367 13.09 -7.26 5.89
N MET A 368 12.14 -8.14 5.58
CA MET A 368 11.13 -7.98 4.55
C MET A 368 9.79 -8.53 5.06
N LEU A 369 8.68 -8.10 4.46
CA LEU A 369 7.40 -8.81 4.47
C LEU A 369 6.75 -8.69 3.10
N ARG A 370 5.88 -9.64 2.77
CA ARG A 370 5.04 -9.58 1.57
C ARG A 370 3.62 -9.23 1.97
N LYS A 371 3.16 -8.05 1.58
CA LYS A 371 1.79 -7.60 1.81
C LYS A 371 0.89 -8.30 0.80
N HIS A 372 0.18 -9.31 1.28
CA HIS A 372 -0.49 -10.29 0.44
C HIS A 372 -1.86 -9.80 -0.03
N ILE A 373 -2.01 -9.65 -1.35
CA ILE A 373 -3.24 -9.28 -2.10
C ILE A 373 -4.14 -8.25 -1.40
N LYS A 374 -3.52 -7.26 -0.75
CA LYS A 374 -4.16 -6.18 0.03
C LYS A 374 -3.32 -4.91 -0.11
N VAL A 375 -3.96 -3.74 -0.09
CA VAL A 375 -3.27 -2.45 0.04
C VAL A 375 -3.54 -1.89 1.43
N GLU A 376 -2.52 -1.53 2.20
CA GLU A 376 -2.73 -0.93 3.53
C GLU A 376 -2.96 0.59 3.42
N PRO A 377 -3.40 1.27 4.49
CA PRO A 377 -3.30 2.73 4.53
C PRO A 377 -1.86 3.20 4.34
N ASP A 378 -1.63 4.34 3.68
CA ASP A 378 -0.31 4.99 3.45
C ASP A 378 0.60 4.99 4.70
N ARG A 379 -0.01 5.10 5.88
CA ARG A 379 0.69 5.10 7.18
C ARG A 379 1.44 3.80 7.46
N TYR A 380 0.94 2.65 7.00
CA TYR A 380 1.64 1.36 7.11
C TYR A 380 2.99 1.41 6.40
N TYR A 381 3.00 1.86 5.14
CA TYR A 381 4.22 1.99 4.35
C TYR A 381 5.18 3.01 4.95
N TYR A 382 4.66 4.12 5.49
CA TYR A 382 5.46 5.08 6.24
C TYR A 382 6.15 4.50 7.47
N LEU A 383 5.45 3.64 8.24
CA LEU A 383 6.06 2.94 9.37
C LEU A 383 7.15 1.98 8.88
N CYS A 384 6.92 1.23 7.81
CA CYS A 384 7.95 0.36 7.22
C CYS A 384 9.15 1.15 6.70
N ASP A 385 8.94 2.32 6.10
CA ASP A 385 10.00 3.22 5.66
C ASP A 385 10.86 3.70 6.84
N LYS A 386 10.21 4.12 7.93
CA LYS A 386 10.88 4.62 9.14
C LYS A 386 11.59 3.52 9.91
N MET A 387 10.95 2.37 10.05
CA MET A 387 11.43 1.28 10.87
C MET A 387 12.43 0.41 10.11
N GLY A 388 12.50 0.48 8.78
CA GLY A 388 13.41 -0.33 7.97
C GLY A 388 12.89 -1.75 7.80
N MET A 389 11.74 -1.86 7.14
CA MET A 389 11.16 -3.13 6.70
C MET A 389 10.92 -3.05 5.19
N MET A 390 11.47 -3.98 4.41
CA MET A 390 11.17 -4.06 2.97
C MET A 390 9.77 -4.64 2.76
N ILE A 391 9.11 -4.22 1.68
CA ILE A 391 7.78 -4.67 1.29
C ILE A 391 7.82 -5.21 -0.13
N TRP A 392 7.26 -6.40 -0.32
CA TRP A 392 6.71 -6.83 -1.60
C TRP A 392 5.22 -6.51 -1.58
N GLN A 393 4.79 -5.64 -2.49
CA GLN A 393 3.40 -5.22 -2.55
C GLN A 393 2.67 -5.99 -3.64
N ASP A 394 1.70 -6.79 -3.24
CA ASP A 394 0.83 -7.50 -4.17
C ASP A 394 -0.31 -6.60 -4.66
N MET A 395 -0.71 -6.78 -5.91
CA MET A 395 -2.02 -6.35 -6.38
C MET A 395 -3.11 -7.24 -5.75
N PRO A 396 -4.21 -6.69 -5.19
CA PRO A 396 -5.36 -7.50 -4.80
C PRO A 396 -5.92 -8.31 -5.99
N SER A 397 -6.11 -9.62 -5.79
CA SER A 397 -6.71 -10.50 -6.80
C SER A 397 -8.21 -10.20 -6.97
N GLY A 398 -8.73 -10.38 -8.19
CA GLY A 398 -10.16 -10.30 -8.48
C GLY A 398 -10.52 -11.26 -9.61
N PHE A 399 -11.58 -12.06 -9.44
CA PHE A 399 -12.04 -13.08 -10.40
C PHE A 399 -13.41 -13.65 -10.01
N LEU A 400 -14.17 -14.20 -10.96
CA LEU A 400 -15.36 -14.99 -10.65
C LEU A 400 -14.98 -16.41 -10.25
N GLU A 401 -15.85 -17.07 -9.50
CA GLU A 401 -15.72 -18.51 -9.25
C GLU A 401 -15.51 -19.28 -10.57
N GLY A 402 -14.48 -20.15 -10.60
CA GLY A 402 -14.08 -20.91 -11.78
C GLY A 402 -13.19 -20.16 -12.78
N GLN A 403 -12.83 -18.90 -12.54
CA GLN A 403 -11.85 -18.14 -13.35
C GLN A 403 -10.42 -18.15 -12.75
N ASN A 404 -10.14 -18.99 -11.76
CA ASN A 404 -8.80 -19.21 -11.24
C ASN A 404 -8.08 -20.33 -12.00
N GLU A 405 -6.76 -20.24 -12.12
CA GLU A 405 -5.95 -21.36 -12.58
C GLU A 405 -5.65 -22.33 -11.43
N ALA A 406 -5.68 -23.63 -11.70
CA ALA A 406 -5.17 -24.66 -10.80
C ALA A 406 -3.66 -24.85 -11.01
N PRO A 407 -2.93 -25.36 -10.00
CA PRO A 407 -1.51 -25.69 -10.17
C PRO A 407 -1.28 -26.68 -11.31
N GLY A 408 -0.48 -26.28 -12.30
CA GLY A 408 -0.13 -27.10 -13.47
C GLY A 408 -0.90 -26.75 -14.74
N ASP A 409 -1.85 -25.82 -14.69
CA ASP A 409 -2.60 -25.38 -15.87
C ASP A 409 -1.68 -24.74 -16.92
N GLN A 410 -1.86 -25.16 -18.17
CA GLN A 410 -1.01 -24.75 -19.28
C GLN A 410 -1.51 -23.49 -20.01
N THR A 411 -2.71 -23.01 -19.68
CA THR A 411 -3.35 -21.86 -20.34
C THR A 411 -3.93 -20.89 -19.32
N GLU A 412 -3.92 -19.60 -19.64
CA GLU A 412 -4.53 -18.56 -18.82
C GLU A 412 -6.02 -18.37 -19.14
N PRO A 413 -6.87 -18.01 -18.16
CA PRO A 413 -8.28 -17.74 -18.39
C PRO A 413 -8.48 -16.45 -19.19
N ILE A 414 -9.52 -16.44 -20.01
CA ILE A 414 -9.95 -15.23 -20.72
C ILE A 414 -10.82 -14.39 -19.78
N ARG A 415 -10.39 -13.14 -19.53
CA ARG A 415 -11.15 -12.17 -18.75
C ARG A 415 -11.94 -11.21 -19.63
N ARG A 416 -13.09 -10.75 -19.14
CA ARG A 416 -13.89 -9.71 -19.81
C ARG A 416 -13.09 -8.42 -19.91
N SER A 417 -13.24 -7.67 -21.01
CA SER A 417 -12.53 -6.39 -21.22
C SER A 417 -12.73 -5.42 -20.06
N ARG A 418 -13.98 -5.23 -19.60
CA ARG A 418 -14.31 -4.37 -18.46
C ARG A 418 -13.59 -4.75 -17.15
N ALA A 419 -13.37 -6.05 -16.93
CA ALA A 419 -12.70 -6.53 -15.73
C ALA A 419 -11.19 -6.27 -15.82
N LYS A 420 -10.59 -6.47 -17.00
CA LYS A 420 -9.20 -6.12 -17.27
C LYS A 420 -8.96 -4.62 -17.09
N GLU A 421 -9.81 -3.78 -17.70
CA GLU A 421 -9.75 -2.31 -17.59
C GLU A 421 -9.77 -1.84 -16.14
N GLN A 422 -10.68 -2.39 -15.33
CA GLN A 422 -10.81 -2.01 -13.93
C GLN A 422 -9.62 -2.49 -13.07
N VAL A 423 -9.16 -3.73 -13.24
CA VAL A 423 -7.97 -4.26 -12.54
C VAL A 423 -6.73 -3.44 -12.90
N GLU A 424 -6.52 -3.13 -14.18
CA GLU A 424 -5.39 -2.32 -14.66
C GLU A 424 -5.49 -0.87 -14.15
N LEU A 425 -6.70 -0.29 -14.06
CA LEU A 425 -6.91 1.02 -13.47
C LEU A 425 -6.52 1.07 -11.99
N GLU A 426 -7.03 0.13 -11.20
CA GLU A 426 -6.71 0.04 -9.75
C GLU A 426 -5.23 -0.24 -9.52
N PHE A 427 -4.61 -1.12 -10.33
CA PHE A 427 -3.18 -1.38 -10.23
C PHE A 427 -2.35 -0.14 -10.58
N ARG A 428 -2.73 0.61 -11.63
CA ARG A 428 -2.04 1.86 -11.98
C ARG A 428 -2.12 2.88 -10.85
N ARG A 429 -3.28 3.01 -10.20
CA ARG A 429 -3.50 3.92 -9.07
C ARG A 429 -2.74 3.48 -7.82
N MET A 430 -2.76 2.19 -7.49
CA MET A 430 -1.95 1.61 -6.42
C MET A 430 -0.46 1.94 -6.60
N MET A 431 0.10 1.62 -7.78
CA MET A 431 1.50 1.95 -8.08
C MET A 431 1.78 3.45 -7.99
N ASN A 432 0.83 4.31 -8.39
CA ASN A 432 1.01 5.75 -8.34
C ASN A 432 1.06 6.26 -6.89
N ASN A 433 0.07 5.88 -6.08
CA ASN A 433 -0.03 6.28 -4.68
C ASN A 433 1.17 5.78 -3.87
N LEU A 434 1.59 4.55 -4.14
CA LEU A 434 2.65 3.90 -3.37
C LEU A 434 4.06 4.13 -3.94
N HIS A 435 4.20 4.81 -5.09
CA HIS A 435 5.47 4.95 -5.82
C HIS A 435 6.60 5.48 -4.94
N SER A 436 6.32 6.48 -4.10
CA SER A 436 7.34 7.23 -3.37
C SER A 436 7.85 6.51 -2.11
N HIS A 437 7.27 5.37 -1.72
CA HIS A 437 7.69 4.62 -0.53
C HIS A 437 9.02 3.86 -0.76
N PRO A 438 10.09 4.16 -0.01
CA PRO A 438 11.37 3.45 -0.12
C PRO A 438 11.30 1.98 0.30
N SER A 439 10.42 1.62 1.23
CA SER A 439 10.24 0.24 1.72
C SER A 439 9.77 -0.72 0.62
N ILE A 440 8.99 -0.24 -0.35
CA ILE A 440 8.53 -1.08 -1.45
C ILE A 440 9.69 -1.35 -2.40
N VAL A 441 10.09 -2.62 -2.47
CA VAL A 441 11.21 -3.10 -3.29
C VAL A 441 10.76 -3.98 -4.45
N ALA A 442 9.55 -4.54 -4.39
CA ALA A 442 8.99 -5.40 -5.41
C ALA A 442 7.48 -5.16 -5.60
N TRP A 443 7.02 -5.29 -6.85
CA TRP A 443 5.61 -5.39 -7.21
C TRP A 443 5.27 -6.85 -7.53
N VAL A 444 4.21 -7.39 -6.95
CA VAL A 444 3.69 -8.73 -7.28
C VAL A 444 2.38 -8.58 -8.06
N VAL A 445 2.37 -9.12 -9.27
CA VAL A 445 1.27 -8.90 -10.24
C VAL A 445 0.10 -9.85 -9.98
N HIS A 446 0.38 -11.16 -9.86
CA HIS A 446 -0.62 -12.17 -9.53
C HIS A 446 -0.11 -13.11 -8.45
N ASN A 447 -1.04 -13.83 -7.80
CA ASN A 447 -0.74 -14.85 -6.81
C ASN A 447 -1.46 -16.15 -7.17
N GLU A 448 -0.74 -17.27 -7.26
CA GLU A 448 -1.31 -18.63 -7.36
C GLU A 448 -2.36 -18.84 -8.48
N GLY A 449 -2.26 -18.11 -9.58
CA GLY A 449 -3.26 -18.16 -10.65
C GLY A 449 -4.59 -17.45 -10.35
N TRP A 450 -4.72 -16.80 -9.19
CA TRP A 450 -5.93 -16.08 -8.77
C TRP A 450 -6.12 -14.79 -9.54
N GLY A 451 -7.08 -14.82 -10.47
CA GLY A 451 -7.35 -13.70 -11.36
C GLY A 451 -6.21 -13.39 -12.31
N GLN A 452 -5.31 -14.36 -12.54
CA GLN A 452 -4.20 -14.28 -13.48
C GLN A 452 -4.73 -14.23 -14.93
N TYR A 453 -4.16 -13.34 -15.73
CA TYR A 453 -4.40 -13.25 -17.17
C TYR A 453 -3.26 -12.49 -17.85
N GLU A 454 -2.95 -12.86 -19.09
CA GLU A 454 -1.95 -12.19 -19.93
C GLU A 454 -0.67 -11.86 -19.16
N ASN A 455 -0.21 -12.80 -18.33
CA ASN A 455 0.79 -12.55 -17.30
C ASN A 455 2.08 -11.90 -17.83
N PRO A 456 2.66 -12.33 -18.97
CA PRO A 456 3.80 -11.65 -19.55
C PRO A 456 3.54 -10.18 -19.94
N ARG A 457 2.36 -9.86 -20.46
CA ARG A 457 1.97 -8.48 -20.81
C ARG A 457 1.86 -7.63 -19.54
N MET A 458 1.17 -8.14 -18.52
CA MET A 458 0.97 -7.44 -17.25
C MET A 458 2.31 -7.17 -16.54
N ALA A 459 3.21 -8.15 -16.48
CA ALA A 459 4.53 -7.98 -15.90
C ALA A 459 5.37 -6.92 -16.64
N ALA A 460 5.35 -6.94 -17.99
CA ALA A 460 6.03 -5.93 -18.80
C ALA A 460 5.42 -4.53 -18.62
N TRP A 461 4.11 -4.43 -18.51
CA TRP A 461 3.39 -3.18 -18.28
C TRP A 461 3.73 -2.56 -16.92
N VAL A 462 3.70 -3.36 -15.84
CA VAL A 462 4.12 -2.93 -14.49
C VAL A 462 5.57 -2.46 -14.49
N LYS A 463 6.48 -3.22 -15.11
CA LYS A 463 7.90 -2.83 -15.21
C LYS A 463 8.09 -1.53 -16.00
N GLY A 464 7.29 -1.31 -17.05
CA GLY A 464 7.32 -0.08 -17.84
C GLY A 464 6.83 1.15 -17.08
N ILE A 465 5.85 0.98 -16.18
CA ILE A 465 5.33 2.07 -15.33
C ILE A 465 6.31 2.43 -14.22
N ASP A 466 6.86 1.43 -13.54
CA ASP A 466 7.83 1.62 -12.47
C ASP A 466 9.06 0.70 -12.66
N PRO A 467 10.06 1.16 -13.44
CA PRO A 467 11.27 0.39 -13.66
C PRO A 467 12.20 0.35 -12.43
N SER A 468 11.87 1.10 -11.37
CA SER A 468 12.74 1.28 -10.21
C SER A 468 12.55 0.21 -9.12
N ARG A 469 11.69 -0.79 -9.36
CA ARG A 469 11.35 -1.95 -8.50
C ARG A 469 11.58 -3.24 -9.29
N VAL A 470 11.76 -4.36 -8.60
CA VAL A 470 11.68 -5.68 -9.24
C VAL A 470 10.21 -6.10 -9.40
N VAL A 471 9.91 -6.93 -10.39
CA VAL A 471 8.56 -7.41 -10.67
C VAL A 471 8.48 -8.92 -10.51
N ASN A 472 7.65 -9.38 -9.58
CA ASN A 472 7.21 -10.76 -9.52
C ASN A 472 5.95 -10.92 -10.39
N ALA A 473 6.06 -11.62 -11.52
CA ALA A 473 4.94 -11.75 -12.45
C ALA A 473 3.83 -12.61 -11.86
N VAL A 474 4.18 -13.71 -11.21
CA VAL A 474 3.24 -14.53 -10.45
C VAL A 474 3.98 -15.14 -9.30
N SER A 475 3.42 -14.99 -8.10
CA SER A 475 3.95 -15.71 -6.94
C SER A 475 3.33 -17.11 -6.87
N GLY A 476 4.18 -18.12 -6.76
CA GLY A 476 3.77 -19.52 -6.66
C GLY A 476 3.72 -20.26 -7.99
N TRP A 477 2.53 -20.72 -8.38
CA TRP A 477 2.36 -21.65 -9.49
C TRP A 477 2.15 -20.95 -10.84
N ASN A 478 2.21 -21.73 -11.92
CA ASN A 478 1.84 -21.34 -13.29
C ASN A 478 2.65 -20.16 -13.85
N ASP A 479 3.94 -20.11 -13.52
CA ASP A 479 4.91 -19.19 -14.12
C ASP A 479 4.88 -19.23 -15.65
N ARG A 480 4.81 -18.06 -16.27
CA ARG A 480 4.82 -17.87 -17.73
C ARG A 480 6.17 -17.35 -18.24
N GLY A 481 7.23 -17.50 -17.45
CA GLY A 481 8.59 -17.07 -17.83
C GLY A 481 8.77 -15.55 -17.86
N ALA A 482 7.93 -14.81 -17.13
CA ALA A 482 7.87 -13.36 -17.15
C ALA A 482 8.40 -12.73 -15.85
N GLY A 483 8.62 -11.41 -15.89
CA GLY A 483 9.11 -10.66 -14.75
C GLY A 483 10.58 -10.90 -14.41
N ASP A 484 10.97 -10.38 -13.25
CA ASP A 484 12.33 -10.43 -12.73
C ASP A 484 12.59 -11.68 -11.86
N LEU A 485 11.52 -12.32 -11.35
CA LEU A 485 11.59 -13.40 -10.37
C LEU A 485 11.03 -14.71 -10.94
N PHE A 486 11.62 -15.83 -10.51
CA PHE A 486 11.03 -17.16 -10.58
C PHE A 486 10.69 -17.60 -9.15
N ASP A 487 9.40 -17.79 -8.91
CA ASP A 487 8.83 -18.00 -7.61
C ASP A 487 8.19 -19.39 -7.52
N ILE A 488 8.30 -20.04 -6.36
CA ILE A 488 7.58 -21.26 -6.04
C ILE A 488 6.95 -21.16 -4.64
N HIS A 489 5.86 -21.89 -4.43
CA HIS A 489 5.26 -22.09 -3.12
C HIS A 489 5.50 -23.55 -2.66
N THR A 490 5.75 -23.77 -1.37
CA THR A 490 6.04 -25.11 -0.84
C THR A 490 5.68 -25.26 0.64
N TYR A 491 4.77 -26.19 0.97
CA TYR A 491 4.27 -26.40 2.33
C TYR A 491 4.60 -27.78 2.91
N GLU A 492 5.49 -28.51 2.25
CA GLU A 492 6.04 -29.79 2.71
C GLU A 492 6.83 -29.62 4.02
N PRO A 493 7.02 -30.68 4.83
CA PRO A 493 7.86 -30.62 6.03
C PRO A 493 9.28 -30.11 5.76
N GLU A 494 9.80 -30.39 4.57
CA GLU A 494 11.02 -29.80 4.03
C GLU A 494 10.66 -29.03 2.76
N PRO A 495 10.88 -27.70 2.70
CA PRO A 495 10.63 -26.91 1.51
C PRO A 495 11.29 -27.53 0.27
N ARG A 496 10.58 -27.57 -0.85
CA ARG A 496 11.14 -28.01 -2.12
C ARG A 496 12.20 -27.02 -2.60
N SER A 497 13.25 -27.54 -3.23
CA SER A 497 14.26 -26.72 -3.89
C SER A 497 13.67 -26.14 -5.18
N PRO A 498 13.73 -24.81 -5.40
CA PRO A 498 13.39 -24.25 -6.69
C PRO A 498 14.45 -24.60 -7.74
N GLU A 499 14.04 -24.57 -9.01
CA GLU A 499 14.96 -24.71 -10.14
C GLU A 499 15.79 -23.44 -10.34
N ALA A 500 17.07 -23.61 -10.69
CA ALA A 500 17.92 -22.50 -11.09
C ALA A 500 17.41 -21.84 -12.39
N LYS A 501 17.54 -20.52 -12.48
CA LYS A 501 17.18 -19.72 -13.66
C LYS A 501 18.32 -18.77 -13.98
N ASN A 502 18.82 -18.82 -15.22
CA ASN A 502 19.96 -18.02 -15.64
C ASN A 502 19.62 -16.56 -15.99
N ASN A 503 18.32 -16.21 -16.00
CA ASN A 503 17.81 -14.91 -16.42
C ASN A 503 16.91 -14.22 -15.38
N ARG A 504 16.61 -14.88 -14.25
CA ARG A 504 15.71 -14.37 -13.19
C ARG A 504 16.26 -14.76 -11.82
N ALA A 505 15.96 -13.94 -10.80
CA ALA A 505 16.26 -14.32 -9.44
C ALA A 505 15.28 -15.39 -8.94
N VAL A 506 15.78 -16.36 -8.19
CA VAL A 506 14.97 -17.47 -7.67
C VAL A 506 14.56 -17.18 -6.23
N VAL A 507 13.27 -17.38 -5.93
CA VAL A 507 12.67 -17.08 -4.63
C VAL A 507 11.69 -18.18 -4.21
N ILE A 508 11.41 -18.27 -2.91
CA ILE A 508 10.30 -19.04 -2.37
C ILE A 508 9.28 -18.04 -1.80
N GLY A 509 8.27 -17.71 -2.59
CA GLY A 509 7.29 -16.66 -2.31
C GLY A 509 6.22 -17.04 -1.30
N GLU A 510 6.11 -18.34 -0.98
CA GLU A 510 5.45 -18.86 0.22
C GLU A 510 6.05 -20.22 0.65
N PHE A 511 6.29 -20.36 1.95
CA PHE A 511 6.53 -21.65 2.59
C PHE A 511 6.08 -21.63 4.04
N GLY A 512 6.05 -22.79 4.70
CA GLY A 512 5.67 -22.86 6.11
C GLY A 512 4.39 -23.65 6.30
N GLY A 513 3.32 -22.99 6.74
CA GLY A 513 2.04 -23.65 7.00
C GLY A 513 2.04 -24.49 8.29
N ILE A 514 2.82 -24.09 9.29
CA ILE A 514 2.90 -24.74 10.60
C ILE A 514 1.74 -24.23 11.47
N GLY A 515 0.65 -24.99 11.54
CA GLY A 515 -0.53 -24.65 12.32
C GLY A 515 -0.40 -25.05 13.79
N TRP A 516 -0.84 -24.18 14.69
CA TRP A 516 -1.05 -24.52 16.09
C TRP A 516 -2.25 -23.73 16.63
N PRO A 517 -3.40 -24.40 16.87
CA PRO A 517 -4.60 -23.76 17.38
C PRO A 517 -4.49 -23.48 18.90
N VAL A 518 -3.92 -22.33 19.24
CA VAL A 518 -3.75 -21.91 20.64
C VAL A 518 -5.11 -21.62 21.26
N GLN A 519 -5.50 -22.43 22.25
CA GLN A 519 -6.79 -22.31 22.92
C GLN A 519 -6.97 -20.93 23.56
N GLY A 520 -8.17 -20.36 23.43
CA GLY A 520 -8.49 -19.01 23.92
C GLY A 520 -8.08 -17.86 22.99
N HIS A 521 -7.32 -18.14 21.93
CA HIS A 521 -6.80 -17.13 20.99
C HIS A 521 -7.19 -17.37 19.53
N LEU A 522 -8.26 -18.16 19.31
CA LEU A 522 -8.81 -18.47 17.99
C LEU A 522 -9.84 -17.41 17.58
N TRP A 523 -9.97 -17.15 16.28
CA TRP A 523 -11.05 -16.32 15.73
C TRP A 523 -12.43 -16.90 16.06
N ASN A 524 -12.61 -18.17 15.71
CA ASN A 524 -13.80 -18.94 16.01
C ASN A 524 -13.38 -20.39 16.33
N PRO A 525 -13.53 -20.86 17.58
CA PRO A 525 -13.21 -22.23 17.98
C PRO A 525 -13.96 -23.32 17.20
N GLU A 526 -15.12 -22.99 16.61
CA GLU A 526 -15.95 -23.92 15.83
C GLU A 526 -15.46 -24.10 14.39
N MET A 527 -14.58 -23.22 13.90
CA MET A 527 -13.94 -23.39 12.60
C MET A 527 -12.92 -24.53 12.63
N ARG A 528 -12.51 -24.98 11.45
CA ARG A 528 -11.51 -26.05 11.29
C ARG A 528 -10.17 -25.75 11.99
N ASN A 529 -9.79 -24.47 12.13
CA ASN A 529 -8.56 -24.00 12.79
C ASN A 529 -7.33 -24.83 12.39
N TRP A 530 -6.89 -24.68 11.15
CA TRP A 530 -5.94 -25.57 10.49
C TRP A 530 -4.65 -24.85 10.06
N GLY A 531 -3.61 -25.64 9.84
CA GLY A 531 -2.48 -25.30 8.97
C GLY A 531 -2.13 -26.51 8.11
N TYR A 532 -1.24 -26.33 7.13
CA TYR A 532 -0.78 -27.40 6.24
C TYR A 532 -0.15 -28.57 7.01
N GLN A 533 0.46 -28.28 8.17
CA GLN A 533 0.93 -29.24 9.17
C GLN A 533 0.48 -28.73 10.53
N THR A 534 -0.37 -29.47 11.24
CA THR A 534 -0.96 -28.99 12.51
C THR A 534 -0.33 -29.71 13.70
N TYR A 535 0.11 -28.92 14.67
CA TYR A 535 0.77 -29.33 15.91
C TYR A 535 -0.01 -28.86 17.14
N GLN A 536 0.36 -29.34 18.33
CA GLN A 536 -0.39 -29.07 19.56
C GLN A 536 0.43 -28.30 20.61
N THR A 537 1.74 -28.17 20.42
CA THR A 537 2.63 -27.54 21.40
C THR A 537 3.64 -26.60 20.76
N ALA A 538 4.11 -25.61 21.54
CA ALA A 538 5.16 -24.68 21.11
C ALA A 538 6.46 -25.40 20.69
N ALA A 539 6.83 -26.49 21.39
CA ALA A 539 8.04 -27.25 21.10
C ALA A 539 8.00 -27.93 19.72
N GLU A 540 6.85 -28.51 19.35
CA GLU A 540 6.66 -29.13 18.03
C GLU A 540 6.70 -28.08 16.91
N VAL A 541 6.03 -26.93 17.13
CA VAL A 541 6.04 -25.79 16.21
C VAL A 541 7.46 -25.28 16.00
N GLU A 542 8.24 -25.09 17.06
CA GLU A 542 9.64 -24.67 16.98
C GLU A 542 10.48 -25.69 16.21
N ALA A 543 10.33 -26.99 16.50
CA ALA A 543 11.08 -28.05 15.82
C ALA A 543 10.77 -28.09 14.31
N ALA A 544 9.50 -27.97 13.93
CA ALA A 544 9.09 -27.88 12.53
C ALA A 544 9.65 -26.63 11.85
N TYR A 545 9.62 -25.48 12.54
CA TYR A 545 10.14 -24.22 12.03
C TYR A 545 11.66 -24.28 11.77
N ARG A 546 12.43 -24.81 12.74
CA ARG A 546 13.87 -25.06 12.60
C ARG A 546 14.18 -25.95 11.40
N LYS A 547 13.41 -27.02 11.24
CA LYS A 547 13.60 -27.97 10.14
C LYS A 547 13.42 -27.29 8.77
N LYS A 548 12.39 -26.46 8.61
CA LYS A 548 12.14 -25.73 7.36
C LYS A 548 13.23 -24.70 7.09
N TYR A 549 13.61 -23.89 8.09
CA TYR A 549 14.64 -22.87 7.90
C TYR A 549 16.03 -23.46 7.63
N ALA A 550 16.34 -24.66 8.12
CA ALA A 550 17.58 -25.35 7.75
C ALA A 550 17.69 -25.56 6.22
N LYS A 551 16.57 -25.83 5.54
CA LYS A 551 16.52 -25.92 4.07
C LYS A 551 16.61 -24.57 3.38
N ILE A 552 15.94 -23.55 3.91
CA ILE A 552 16.08 -22.18 3.39
C ILE A 552 17.54 -21.71 3.45
N VAL A 553 18.23 -21.95 4.56
CA VAL A 553 19.67 -21.64 4.72
C VAL A 553 20.51 -22.45 3.72
N GLU A 554 20.21 -23.73 3.54
CA GLU A 554 20.89 -24.57 2.54
C GLU A 554 20.75 -23.98 1.12
N TYR A 555 19.56 -23.55 0.72
CA TYR A 555 19.29 -23.00 -0.61
C TYR A 555 19.88 -21.60 -0.81
N TYR A 556 19.82 -20.75 0.22
CA TYR A 556 20.53 -19.47 0.23
C TYR A 556 22.02 -19.66 -0.03
N GLN A 557 22.68 -20.56 0.70
CA GLN A 557 24.12 -20.77 0.61
C GLN A 557 24.57 -21.45 -0.68
N LYS A 558 23.82 -22.45 -1.15
CA LYS A 558 24.24 -23.30 -2.29
C LYS A 558 23.71 -22.84 -3.64
N GLN A 559 22.57 -22.15 -3.67
CA GLN A 559 21.84 -21.84 -4.91
C GLN A 559 21.61 -20.35 -5.11
N ALA A 560 22.11 -19.49 -4.21
CA ALA A 560 21.85 -18.05 -4.24
C ALA A 560 20.34 -17.72 -4.25
N LEU A 561 19.55 -18.46 -3.48
CA LEU A 561 18.14 -18.12 -3.23
C LEU A 561 18.05 -16.66 -2.76
N SER A 562 17.19 -15.84 -3.37
CA SER A 562 17.13 -14.40 -3.10
C SER A 562 16.15 -14.00 -2.00
N ALA A 563 15.09 -14.77 -1.82
CA ALA A 563 14.07 -14.49 -0.82
C ALA A 563 13.34 -15.76 -0.37
N ALA A 564 12.81 -15.70 0.84
CA ALA A 564 11.90 -16.70 1.39
C ALA A 564 10.81 -16.01 2.21
N VAL A 565 9.55 -16.36 1.94
CA VAL A 565 8.36 -15.77 2.58
C VAL A 565 7.64 -16.83 3.42
N TYR A 566 7.66 -16.70 4.74
CA TYR A 566 7.02 -17.63 5.66
C TYR A 566 5.53 -17.30 5.84
N THR A 567 4.63 -18.21 5.51
CA THR A 567 3.19 -18.09 5.77
C THR A 567 2.91 -18.50 7.22
N GLN A 568 2.64 -17.57 8.16
CA GLN A 568 2.37 -16.12 8.01
C GLN A 568 2.67 -15.29 9.28
N THR A 569 2.51 -13.96 9.25
CA THR A 569 2.74 -13.07 10.40
C THR A 569 1.82 -13.40 11.58
N THR A 570 0.52 -13.46 11.33
CA THR A 570 -0.53 -13.70 12.33
C THR A 570 -1.47 -14.79 11.85
N ASP A 571 -2.08 -15.53 12.77
CA ASP A 571 -3.23 -16.37 12.41
C ASP A 571 -4.28 -15.48 11.74
N VAL A 572 -5.11 -16.05 10.85
CA VAL A 572 -6.20 -15.33 10.19
C VAL A 572 -7.41 -16.24 10.09
N GLU A 573 -8.47 -15.88 10.80
CA GLU A 573 -9.69 -16.67 10.89
C GLU A 573 -9.44 -18.16 11.18
N GLY A 574 -9.75 -19.04 10.23
CA GLY A 574 -9.53 -20.49 10.37
C GLY A 574 -8.12 -20.96 10.06
N GLU A 575 -7.22 -20.10 9.56
CA GLU A 575 -5.83 -20.40 9.22
C GLU A 575 -4.89 -20.02 10.37
N VAL A 576 -4.39 -21.03 11.11
CA VAL A 576 -3.70 -20.85 12.40
C VAL A 576 -2.18 -21.09 12.34
N ASN A 577 -1.56 -20.77 11.21
CA ASN A 577 -0.11 -20.87 10.97
C ASN A 577 0.68 -19.56 11.13
N GLY A 578 0.13 -18.59 11.86
CA GLY A 578 0.82 -17.36 12.22
C GLY A 578 1.96 -17.53 13.22
N LEU A 579 2.91 -16.60 13.21
CA LEU A 579 3.90 -16.45 14.28
C LEU A 579 3.30 -15.83 15.55
N LEU A 580 2.25 -15.01 15.37
CA LEU A 580 1.41 -14.46 16.42
C LEU A 580 0.01 -15.08 16.33
N THR A 581 -0.68 -15.19 17.46
CA THR A 581 -2.12 -15.49 17.44
C THR A 581 -2.91 -14.35 16.80
N TYR A 582 -4.14 -14.65 16.39
CA TYR A 582 -4.99 -13.70 15.64
C TYR A 582 -5.21 -12.38 16.40
N ASP A 583 -5.25 -12.40 17.73
CA ASP A 583 -5.36 -11.24 18.61
C ASP A 583 -4.04 -10.56 18.98
N ARG A 584 -2.90 -11.10 18.53
CA ARG A 584 -1.54 -10.65 18.83
C ARG A 584 -1.21 -10.67 20.33
N GLU A 585 -1.84 -11.58 21.08
CA GLU A 585 -1.58 -11.77 22.52
C GLU A 585 -0.52 -12.85 22.78
N VAL A 586 -0.39 -13.86 21.91
CA VAL A 586 0.60 -14.93 22.06
C VAL A 586 1.58 -14.94 20.90
N ILE A 587 2.87 -14.88 21.26
CA ILE A 587 3.98 -15.17 20.35
C ILE A 587 4.22 -16.68 20.35
N LYS A 588 4.01 -17.36 19.22
CA LYS A 588 4.06 -18.84 19.15
C LYS A 588 5.48 -19.41 19.19
N ILE A 589 6.47 -18.65 18.71
CA ILE A 589 7.90 -18.96 18.81
C ILE A 589 8.62 -17.74 19.38
N PRO A 590 9.39 -17.86 20.49
CA PRO A 590 10.05 -16.71 21.10
C PRO A 590 10.93 -15.91 20.11
N VAL A 591 10.94 -14.59 20.25
CA VAL A 591 11.68 -13.65 19.38
C VAL A 591 13.16 -14.03 19.25
N GLU A 592 13.83 -14.33 20.37
CA GLU A 592 15.25 -14.69 20.35
C GLU A 592 15.50 -16.03 19.66
N THR A 593 14.55 -16.96 19.75
CA THR A 593 14.60 -18.24 19.03
C THR A 593 14.49 -18.02 17.53
N LEU A 594 13.51 -17.23 17.07
CA LEU A 594 13.35 -16.88 15.65
C LEU A 594 14.62 -16.21 15.12
N LYS A 595 15.14 -15.22 15.85
CA LYS A 595 16.35 -14.49 15.47
C LYS A 595 17.57 -15.40 15.36
N ALA A 596 17.74 -16.35 16.28
CA ALA A 596 18.81 -17.32 16.23
C ALA A 596 18.70 -18.26 15.01
N ILE A 597 17.48 -18.64 14.63
CA ILE A 597 17.20 -19.48 13.45
C ILE A 597 17.50 -18.72 12.15
N HIS A 598 17.19 -17.42 12.08
CA HIS A 598 17.42 -16.61 10.88
C HIS A 598 18.86 -16.11 10.73
N ALA A 599 19.63 -16.02 11.82
CA ALA A 599 20.98 -15.46 11.82
C ALA A 599 21.93 -16.00 10.70
N PRO A 600 21.88 -17.28 10.29
CA PRO A 600 22.71 -17.78 9.19
C PRO A 600 22.40 -17.19 7.80
N LEU A 601 21.24 -16.54 7.61
CA LEU A 601 20.82 -15.91 6.34
C LEU A 601 21.50 -14.56 6.08
N PHE A 602 22.22 -14.01 7.07
CA PHE A 602 22.82 -12.67 7.01
C PHE A 602 24.33 -12.70 7.31
N ARG A 603 24.98 -13.86 7.12
CA ARG A 603 26.42 -14.06 7.33
C ARG A 603 27.18 -14.21 6.03
#